data_AF-A0A842LQB5-F1
#
_entry.id   AF-A0A842LQB5-F1
#
_cell.length_a   1.000
_cell.length_b   1.000
_cell.length_c   1.000
_cell.angle_alpha   90.00
_cell.angle_beta   90.00
_cell.angle_gamma   90.00
#
_symmetry.space_group_name_H-M   'P 1'
#
loop_
_entity.id
_entity.type
_entity.pdbx_description
1 polymer ?
#
loop_
_entity_poly.entity_id
_entity_poly.type
_entity_poly.pdbx_seq_one_letter_code
_entity_poly.pdbx_strand_id
1 'polypeptide(L)'
;PGKYLEGNPHDQGLAGDAEFLENIMEYTPEQLEVLKDELPIWDELVEELDFFHETLRAPGFDFGFRVTLEILRFMHAAWIYEKKPGRWENWERYMDAQIKQKILPKIHGPKRLLRDTLEELREHCRDRFPESKKKLEEMQNTLKTQRYASFIR
;
A
#
# COMPACT_ATOMS: atom_id res chain seq x y z
N PRO A 1 -7.46 -3.61 -26.24
CA PRO A 1 -8.45 -3.16 -25.23
C PRO A 1 -9.68 -4.06 -25.11
N GLY A 2 -10.30 -4.47 -26.23
CA GLY A 2 -11.51 -5.31 -26.24
C GLY A 2 -11.42 -6.60 -25.40
N LYS A 3 -10.30 -7.33 -25.52
CA LYS A 3 -10.06 -8.55 -24.71
C LYS A 3 -10.01 -8.35 -23.19
N TYR A 4 -9.75 -7.13 -22.70
CA TYR A 4 -9.82 -6.79 -21.27
C TYR A 4 -11.25 -6.45 -20.81
N LEU A 5 -12.10 -6.03 -21.76
CA LEU A 5 -13.52 -5.74 -21.52
C LEU A 5 -14.40 -6.99 -21.71
N GLU A 6 -13.90 -7.98 -22.46
CA GLU A 6 -14.51 -9.29 -22.68
C GLU A 6 -14.19 -10.30 -21.55
N GLY A 7 -13.70 -9.80 -20.40
CA GLY A 7 -13.04 -10.54 -19.33
C GLY A 7 -13.51 -11.99 -19.20
N ASN A 8 -12.66 -12.93 -19.64
CA ASN A 8 -12.75 -14.30 -19.17
C ASN A 8 -12.17 -14.25 -17.75
N PRO A 9 -12.98 -14.33 -16.70
CA PRO A 9 -12.48 -14.25 -15.34
C PRO A 9 -11.48 -15.39 -15.20
N HIS A 10 -10.21 -15.09 -14.99
CA HIS A 10 -9.34 -16.11 -14.44
C HIS A 10 -10.02 -16.58 -13.14
N ASP A 11 -10.23 -17.88 -13.10
CA ASP A 11 -11.15 -18.67 -12.27
C ASP A 11 -10.83 -18.60 -10.76
N GLN A 12 -10.94 -17.40 -10.19
CA GLN A 12 -11.10 -17.14 -8.77
C GLN A 12 -12.16 -16.03 -8.69
N GLY A 13 -13.43 -16.44 -8.59
CA GLY A 13 -14.54 -15.50 -8.46
C GLY A 13 -14.25 -14.47 -7.38
N LEU A 14 -14.70 -13.22 -7.60
CA LEU A 14 -14.68 -12.17 -6.58
C LEU A 14 -15.34 -12.75 -5.31
N ALA A 15 -14.54 -13.03 -4.29
CA ALA A 15 -15.01 -13.72 -3.09
C ALA A 15 -15.71 -12.78 -2.09
N GLY A 16 -15.42 -11.48 -2.24
CA GLY A 16 -15.94 -10.43 -1.37
C GLY A 16 -17.23 -9.77 -1.85
N ASP A 17 -17.73 -8.85 -1.04
CA ASP A 17 -18.96 -8.11 -1.29
C ASP A 17 -18.79 -7.11 -2.45
N ALA A 18 -19.27 -7.49 -3.64
CA ALA A 18 -19.21 -6.65 -4.84
C ALA A 18 -20.21 -5.48 -4.81
N GLU A 19 -21.32 -5.60 -4.08
CA GLU A 19 -22.35 -4.56 -3.95
C GLU A 19 -21.81 -3.38 -3.11
N PHE A 20 -20.98 -3.67 -2.11
CA PHE A 20 -20.25 -2.64 -1.36
C PHE A 20 -19.30 -1.83 -2.25
N LEU A 21 -18.57 -2.47 -3.18
CA LEU A 21 -17.62 -1.78 -4.05
C LEU A 21 -18.29 -0.74 -4.96
N GLU A 22 -19.58 -0.94 -5.29
CA GLU A 22 -20.38 -0.01 -6.09
C GLU A 22 -20.76 1.26 -5.31
N ASN A 23 -20.83 1.20 -3.97
CA ASN A 23 -21.27 2.30 -3.10
C ASN A 23 -20.15 2.93 -2.24
N ILE A 24 -18.90 2.55 -2.48
CA ILE A 24 -17.72 3.02 -1.72
C ILE A 24 -17.53 4.55 -1.73
N MET A 25 -18.17 5.26 -2.66
CA MET A 25 -18.11 6.72 -2.80
C MET A 25 -18.94 7.47 -1.76
N GLU A 26 -19.82 6.81 -1.01
CA GLU A 26 -20.60 7.41 0.08
C GLU A 26 -19.83 7.47 1.41
N TYR A 27 -18.56 7.05 1.43
CA TYR A 27 -17.74 6.94 2.62
C TYR A 27 -17.25 8.31 3.13
N THR A 28 -17.72 8.76 4.30
CA THR A 28 -17.46 10.10 4.85
C THR A 28 -16.31 10.13 5.88
N PRO A 29 -15.69 11.30 6.14
CA PRO A 29 -14.60 11.45 7.11
C PRO A 29 -14.94 11.04 8.56
N GLU A 30 -16.20 11.18 8.98
CA GLU A 30 -16.68 10.84 10.33
C GLU A 30 -16.54 9.35 10.64
N GLN A 31 -16.43 8.51 9.61
CA GLN A 31 -16.24 7.07 9.76
C GLN A 31 -14.80 6.69 10.14
N LEU A 32 -13.83 7.62 10.11
CA LEU A 32 -12.45 7.36 10.57
C LEU A 32 -12.35 7.12 12.07
N GLU A 33 -13.16 7.82 12.89
CA GLU A 33 -13.17 7.58 14.34
C GLU A 33 -13.72 6.20 14.65
N VAL A 34 -14.76 5.77 13.91
CA VAL A 34 -15.33 4.42 14.00
C VAL A 34 -14.33 3.36 13.52
N LEU A 35 -13.52 3.69 12.51
CA LEU A 35 -12.50 2.82 11.91
C LEU A 35 -11.51 2.30 12.95
N LYS A 36 -11.08 3.17 13.87
CA LYS A 36 -10.14 2.83 14.94
C LYS A 36 -10.70 1.74 15.86
N ASP A 37 -11.98 1.86 16.21
CA ASP A 37 -12.60 0.95 17.18
C ASP A 37 -13.06 -0.36 16.52
N GLU A 38 -13.32 -0.37 15.21
CA GLU A 38 -13.83 -1.54 14.49
C GLU A 38 -12.75 -2.39 13.80
N LEU A 39 -11.64 -1.80 13.33
CA LEU A 39 -10.62 -2.55 12.60
C LEU A 39 -9.77 -3.41 13.56
N PRO A 40 -9.72 -4.74 13.36
CA PRO A 40 -8.99 -5.63 14.25
C PRO A 40 -7.45 -5.55 14.08
N ILE A 41 -6.96 -4.66 13.20
CA ILE A 41 -5.55 -4.49 12.83
C ILE A 41 -5.08 -3.03 12.99
N TRP A 42 -5.81 -2.23 13.77
CA TRP A 42 -5.56 -0.79 13.86
C TRP A 42 -4.14 -0.47 14.32
N ASP A 43 -3.67 -1.13 15.37
CA ASP A 43 -2.34 -0.88 15.94
C ASP A 43 -1.25 -1.28 14.94
N GLU A 44 -1.37 -2.45 14.31
CA GLU A 44 -0.45 -2.90 13.27
C GLU A 44 -0.43 -1.93 12.07
N LEU A 45 -1.58 -1.41 11.66
CA LEU A 45 -1.66 -0.47 10.55
C LEU A 45 -1.01 0.88 10.89
N VAL A 46 -1.16 1.36 12.11
CA VAL A 46 -0.48 2.57 12.61
C VAL A 46 1.03 2.35 12.64
N GLU A 47 1.49 1.23 13.19
CA GLU A 47 2.92 0.88 13.23
C GLU A 47 3.54 0.87 11.83
N GLU A 48 2.85 0.29 10.84
CA GLU A 48 3.32 0.32 9.45
C GLU A 48 3.40 1.74 8.88
N LEU A 49 2.34 2.52 9.06
CA LEU A 49 2.29 3.90 8.55
C LEU A 49 3.37 4.78 9.17
N ASP A 50 3.62 4.63 10.47
CA ASP A 50 4.67 5.34 11.19
C ASP A 50 6.05 4.93 10.68
N PHE A 51 6.31 3.63 10.51
CA PHE A 51 7.57 3.15 9.92
C PHE A 51 7.86 3.79 8.56
N PHE A 52 6.88 3.77 7.63
CA PHE A 52 7.06 4.35 6.31
C PHE A 52 7.21 5.87 6.37
N HIS A 53 6.46 6.55 7.26
CA HIS A 53 6.56 7.99 7.43
C HIS A 53 7.95 8.40 7.93
N GLU A 54 8.46 7.74 8.97
CA GLU A 54 9.77 8.01 9.56
C GLU A 54 10.91 7.73 8.59
N THR A 55 10.88 6.57 7.93
CA THR A 55 11.91 6.15 6.96
C THR A 55 12.01 7.11 5.76
N LEU A 56 10.89 7.71 5.35
CA LEU A 56 10.83 8.64 4.21
C LEU A 56 11.05 10.10 4.59
N ARG A 57 11.02 10.45 5.87
CA ARG A 57 11.17 11.82 6.36
C ARG A 57 12.56 12.40 6.11
N ALA A 58 13.60 11.67 6.46
CA ALA A 58 14.99 12.11 6.29
C ALA A 58 15.34 12.48 4.82
N PRO A 59 14.99 11.67 3.80
CA PRO A 59 15.25 12.02 2.40
C PRO A 59 14.24 13.01 1.79
N GLY A 60 13.21 13.43 2.53
CA GLY A 60 12.19 14.39 2.08
C GLY A 60 11.11 13.79 1.18
N PHE A 61 10.78 12.51 1.37
CA PHE A 61 9.71 11.80 0.66
C PHE A 61 8.54 11.44 1.58
N ASP A 62 8.46 12.05 2.77
CA ASP A 62 7.36 11.83 3.70
C ASP A 62 6.02 12.14 3.05
N PHE A 63 4.98 11.53 3.63
CA PHE A 63 3.62 11.72 3.19
C PHE A 63 2.78 12.25 4.33
N GLY A 64 1.93 13.21 3.99
CA GLY A 64 1.00 13.82 4.93
C GLY A 64 -0.37 13.15 4.93
N PHE A 65 -1.25 13.76 5.72
CA PHE A 65 -2.61 13.29 6.03
C PHE A 65 -3.42 12.73 4.85
N ARG A 66 -3.34 13.34 3.65
CA ARG A 66 -4.11 12.87 2.49
C ARG A 66 -3.78 11.43 2.11
N VAL A 67 -2.49 11.08 2.09
CA VAL A 67 -2.05 9.74 1.70
C VAL A 67 -2.47 8.73 2.76
N THR A 68 -2.24 9.06 4.03
CA THR A 68 -2.69 8.26 5.17
C THR A 68 -4.20 8.00 5.10
N LEU A 69 -4.99 9.04 4.85
CA LEU A 69 -6.44 8.94 4.73
C LEU A 69 -6.88 8.02 3.58
N GLU A 70 -6.24 8.13 2.42
CA GLU A 70 -6.54 7.26 1.27
C GLU A 70 -6.21 5.80 1.58
N ILE A 71 -5.10 5.53 2.25
CA ILE A 71 -4.71 4.18 2.67
C ILE A 71 -5.72 3.63 3.68
N LEU A 72 -6.05 4.40 4.73
CA LEU A 72 -7.02 3.97 5.76
C LEU A 72 -8.39 3.64 5.17
N ARG A 73 -8.89 4.47 4.24
CA ARG A 73 -10.15 4.21 3.53
C ARG A 73 -10.07 2.94 2.68
N PHE A 74 -8.97 2.73 1.99
CA PHE A 74 -8.77 1.51 1.21
C PHE A 74 -8.74 0.27 2.10
N MET A 75 -8.00 0.32 3.22
CA MET A 75 -7.91 -0.79 4.16
C MET A 75 -9.27 -1.14 4.75
N HIS A 76 -10.06 -0.14 5.15
CA HIS A 76 -11.40 -0.38 5.63
C HIS A 76 -12.33 -0.96 4.54
N ALA A 77 -12.26 -0.43 3.32
CA ALA A 77 -13.01 -1.00 2.21
C ALA A 77 -12.63 -2.46 1.93
N ALA A 78 -11.35 -2.80 2.02
CA ALA A 78 -10.86 -4.16 1.88
C ALA A 78 -11.34 -5.07 3.04
N TRP A 79 -11.41 -4.55 4.27
CA TRP A 79 -11.97 -5.28 5.41
C TRP A 79 -13.47 -5.58 5.21
N ILE A 80 -14.24 -4.62 4.72
CA ILE A 80 -15.65 -4.83 4.35
C ILE A 80 -15.76 -5.85 3.21
N TYR A 81 -14.92 -5.72 2.18
CA TYR A 81 -14.89 -6.67 1.07
C TYR A 81 -14.66 -8.10 1.57
N GLU A 82 -13.79 -8.29 2.57
CA GLU A 82 -13.53 -9.57 3.24
C GLU A 82 -14.64 -9.99 4.24
N LYS A 83 -15.79 -9.29 4.23
CA LYS A 83 -16.97 -9.52 5.08
C LYS A 83 -16.76 -9.21 6.55
N LYS A 84 -15.95 -8.19 6.85
CA LYS A 84 -15.68 -7.69 8.21
C LYS A 84 -15.28 -8.80 9.19
N PRO A 85 -14.26 -9.60 8.89
CA PRO A 85 -13.88 -10.70 9.78
C PRO A 85 -13.38 -10.14 11.11
N GLY A 86 -13.76 -10.80 12.22
CA GLY A 86 -13.30 -10.41 13.56
C GLY A 86 -11.79 -10.58 13.76
N ARG A 87 -11.16 -11.47 12.98
CA ARG A 87 -9.71 -11.56 12.80
C ARG A 87 -9.41 -11.47 11.32
N TRP A 88 -8.65 -10.47 10.90
CA TRP A 88 -8.36 -10.23 9.49
C TRP A 88 -6.95 -10.71 9.13
N GLU A 89 -6.77 -11.99 8.82
CA GLU A 89 -5.42 -12.58 8.69
C GLU A 89 -4.66 -12.18 7.42
N ASN A 90 -5.36 -11.79 6.35
CA ASN A 90 -4.76 -11.49 5.05
C ASN A 90 -4.63 -9.98 4.76
N TRP A 91 -4.77 -9.12 5.78
CA TRP A 91 -4.73 -7.66 5.65
C TRP A 91 -3.44 -7.14 4.98
N GLU A 92 -2.31 -7.82 5.21
CA GLU A 92 -0.99 -7.43 4.68
C GLU A 92 -0.96 -7.39 3.16
N ARG A 93 -1.75 -8.23 2.48
CA ARG A 93 -1.90 -8.20 1.01
C ARG A 93 -2.44 -6.85 0.53
N TYR A 94 -3.39 -6.29 1.26
CA TYR A 94 -4.01 -5.00 0.94
C TYR A 94 -3.07 -3.85 1.27
N MET A 95 -2.33 -3.96 2.38
CA MET A 95 -1.31 -2.98 2.74
C MET A 95 -0.14 -2.97 1.74
N ASP A 96 0.33 -4.14 1.28
CA ASP A 96 1.35 -4.25 0.24
C ASP A 96 0.95 -3.52 -1.05
N ALA A 97 -0.32 -3.68 -1.47
CA ALA A 97 -0.86 -2.94 -2.59
C ALA A 97 -0.83 -1.42 -2.35
N GLN A 98 -1.18 -0.96 -1.15
CA GLN A 98 -1.14 0.46 -0.79
C GLN A 98 0.27 1.03 -0.73
N ILE A 99 1.24 0.30 -0.16
CA ILE A 99 2.65 0.69 -0.16
C ILE A 99 3.12 0.92 -1.60
N LYS A 100 2.87 -0.04 -2.49
CA LYS A 100 3.25 0.03 -3.90
C LYS A 100 2.52 1.14 -4.68
N GLN A 101 1.27 1.44 -4.36
CA GLN A 101 0.45 2.41 -5.10
C GLN A 101 0.54 3.86 -4.59
N LYS A 102 0.79 4.06 -3.30
CA LYS A 102 0.69 5.38 -2.66
C LYS A 102 2.01 5.88 -2.09
N ILE A 103 2.84 4.96 -1.57
CA ILE A 103 4.08 5.30 -0.87
C ILE A 103 5.26 5.28 -1.86
N LEU A 104 5.57 4.12 -2.44
CA LEU A 104 6.73 3.95 -3.32
C LEU A 104 6.77 4.91 -4.54
N PRO A 105 5.63 5.31 -5.16
CA PRO A 105 5.63 6.25 -6.29
C PRO A 105 6.24 7.62 -5.98
N LYS A 106 6.34 7.98 -4.69
CA LYS A 106 6.95 9.25 -4.26
C LYS A 106 8.46 9.22 -4.31
N ILE A 107 9.08 8.03 -4.27
CA ILE A 107 10.52 7.88 -4.14
C ILE A 107 11.18 8.05 -5.50
N HIS A 108 12.04 9.06 -5.60
CA HIS A 108 12.83 9.32 -6.80
C HIS A 108 14.10 10.11 -6.45
N GLY A 109 15.20 9.85 -7.15
CA GLY A 109 16.43 10.59 -6.86
C GLY A 109 17.72 9.84 -7.17
N PRO A 110 18.87 10.50 -6.93
CA PRO A 110 20.18 9.91 -7.14
C PRO A 110 20.53 8.88 -6.07
N LYS A 111 21.47 7.98 -6.38
CA LYS A 111 21.93 6.92 -5.47
C LYS A 111 22.36 7.41 -4.09
N ARG A 112 23.03 8.56 -3.99
CA ARG A 112 23.48 9.11 -2.69
C ARG A 112 22.33 9.45 -1.74
N LEU A 113 21.15 9.76 -2.29
CA LEU A 113 19.97 10.11 -1.52
C LEU A 113 19.18 8.85 -1.15
N LEU A 114 19.10 7.89 -2.07
CA LEU A 114 18.16 6.78 -1.98
C LEU A 114 18.73 5.47 -1.43
N ARG A 115 20.05 5.26 -1.48
CA ARG A 115 20.65 3.93 -1.22
C ARG A 115 20.20 3.35 0.11
N ASP A 116 20.33 4.12 1.19
CA ASP A 116 20.10 3.63 2.55
C ASP A 116 18.60 3.49 2.82
N THR A 117 17.78 4.47 2.41
CA THR A 117 16.31 4.41 2.44
C THR A 117 15.75 3.20 1.70
N LEU A 118 16.22 2.91 0.46
CA LEU A 118 15.71 1.76 -0.29
C LEU A 118 16.13 0.43 0.34
N GLU A 119 17.27 0.37 1.01
CA GLU A 119 17.71 -0.83 1.73
C GLU A 119 16.82 -1.10 2.94
N GLU A 120 16.57 -0.08 3.75
CA GLU A 120 15.71 -0.13 4.93
C GLU A 120 14.28 -0.54 4.57
N LEU A 121 13.69 0.11 3.55
CA LEU A 121 12.36 -0.24 3.06
C LEU A 121 12.30 -1.67 2.53
N ARG A 122 13.33 -2.13 1.80
CA ARG A 122 13.35 -3.50 1.23
C ARG A 122 13.42 -4.54 2.35
N GLU A 123 14.23 -4.27 3.36
CA GLU A 123 14.40 -5.15 4.50
C GLU A 123 13.10 -5.28 5.30
N HIS A 124 12.41 -4.17 5.54
CA HIS A 124 11.08 -4.15 6.17
C HIS A 124 10.04 -4.92 5.36
N CYS A 125 10.05 -4.77 4.03
CA CYS A 125 9.09 -5.45 3.15
C CYS A 125 9.40 -6.94 2.91
N ARG A 126 10.57 -7.44 3.34
CA ARG A 126 11.16 -8.69 2.82
C ARG A 126 10.25 -9.92 2.88
N ASP A 127 9.51 -10.06 3.97
CA ASP A 127 8.75 -11.28 4.32
C ASP A 127 7.22 -11.06 4.36
N ARG A 128 6.78 -9.79 4.39
CA ARG A 128 5.38 -9.40 4.59
C ARG A 128 4.76 -8.71 3.36
N PHE A 129 5.57 -7.99 2.58
CA PHE A 129 5.11 -7.15 1.46
C PHE A 129 5.87 -7.50 0.17
N PRO A 130 5.62 -8.70 -0.40
CA PRO A 130 6.40 -9.24 -1.53
C PRO A 130 6.35 -8.37 -2.79
N GLU A 131 5.22 -7.73 -3.09
CA GLU A 131 5.08 -6.88 -4.29
C GLU A 131 5.85 -5.57 -4.16
N SER A 132 5.83 -4.98 -2.97
CA SER A 132 6.61 -3.79 -2.63
C SER A 132 8.11 -4.09 -2.59
N LYS A 133 8.51 -5.21 -1.97
CA LYS A 133 9.89 -5.69 -1.97
C LYS A 133 10.44 -5.84 -3.39
N LYS A 134 9.70 -6.54 -4.26
CA LYS A 134 10.09 -6.72 -5.67
C LYS A 134 10.31 -5.38 -6.36
N LYS A 135 9.43 -4.41 -6.14
CA LYS A 135 9.60 -3.07 -6.72
C LYS A 135 10.80 -2.33 -6.16
N LEU A 136 11.08 -2.47 -4.86
CA LEU A 136 12.27 -1.89 -4.23
C LEU A 136 13.56 -2.50 -4.80
N GLU A 137 13.60 -3.81 -5.04
CA GLU A 137 14.72 -4.50 -5.70
C GLU A 137 14.95 -3.98 -7.13
N GLU A 138 13.89 -3.78 -7.91
CA GLU A 138 13.96 -3.14 -9.24
C GLU A 138 14.60 -1.74 -9.13
N MET A 139 14.13 -0.91 -8.21
CA MET A 139 14.66 0.45 -7.99
C MET A 139 16.13 0.44 -7.55
N GLN A 140 16.51 -0.48 -6.66
CA GLN A 140 17.90 -0.67 -6.24
C GLN A 140 18.80 -1.09 -7.41
N ASN A 141 18.30 -1.95 -8.31
CA ASN A 141 19.04 -2.36 -9.51
C ASN A 141 19.19 -1.19 -10.49
N THR A 142 18.16 -0.36 -10.69
CA THR A 142 18.24 0.86 -11.48
C THR A 142 19.26 1.86 -10.90
N LEU A 143 19.35 1.98 -9.57
CA LEU A 143 20.39 2.80 -8.93
C LEU A 143 21.81 2.30 -9.22
N LYS A 144 22.03 0.98 -9.32
CA LYS A 144 23.35 0.41 -9.63
C LYS A 144 23.78 0.72 -11.06
N THR A 145 22.84 0.65 -12.01
CA THR A 145 23.13 0.82 -13.45
C THR A 145 23.11 2.29 -13.89
N GLN A 146 22.16 3.08 -13.42
CA GLN A 146 21.90 4.46 -13.90
C GLN A 146 22.26 5.55 -12.89
N ARG A 147 22.60 5.19 -11.64
CA ARG A 147 22.85 6.12 -10.51
C ARG A 147 21.67 7.02 -10.13
N TYR A 148 20.51 6.81 -10.72
CA TYR A 148 19.25 7.49 -10.45
C TYR A 148 18.11 6.46 -10.53
N ALA A 149 17.12 6.54 -9.64
CA ALA A 149 15.96 5.69 -9.68
C ALA A 149 14.69 6.51 -9.43
N SER A 150 13.58 6.01 -9.96
CA SER A 150 12.24 6.52 -9.70
C SER A 150 11.27 5.36 -9.87
N PHE A 151 10.16 5.36 -9.16
CA PHE A 151 9.16 4.30 -9.29
C PHE A 151 8.65 4.08 -10.73
N ILE A 152 8.50 5.15 -11.51
CA ILE A 152 7.91 5.13 -12.87
C ILE A 152 8.83 4.49 -13.92
N ARG A 153 10.14 4.36 -13.63
CA ARG A 153 11.17 3.94 -14.59
C ARG A 153 11.77 2.59 -14.25
#